data_AF-A0A4Q3LMF1-F1
#
_entry.id   AF-A0A4Q3LMF1-F1
#
_cell.length_a   1.000
_cell.length_b   1.000
_cell.length_c   1.000
_cell.angle_alpha   90.00
_cell.angle_beta   90.00
_cell.angle_gamma   90.00
#
_symmetry.space_group_name_H-M   'P 1'
#
loop_
_entity.id
_entity.type
_entity.pdbx_description
1 polymer ?
#
loop_
_entity_poly.entity_id
_entity_poly.type
_entity_poly.pdbx_seq_one_letter_code
_entity_poly.pdbx_strand_id
1 'polypeptide(L)'
;MRLSFHPLLLAGLALAASVHAQPAAAPAAPAKPNAGEELRRLCETVSMHPADAREMARRAECILAGVLPVQDRIGEARMLARAAHKAGEPSGGLMLYLVYLQDPAYRAVRDGKVDAQVYQRLAARNGFERAEQIEAIEGLGFAAGRNHPAAGMLLANYFHDTVAPRNVSRMGAIAALLARNGEKNEIIDRFAREADVIARTGPTKASARSFLEAYRNAAATATAAFKEQKGGQSCASVELKSLSSGDVEGAAYLPLKGKLVADSYLVNGTWSELWNFHACGTEVPVNVTFQADGWGGTTSTATHHKGG
;
A
#
# COMPACT_ATOMS: atom_id res chain seq x y z
N MET A 1 -9.01 1.24 29.76
CA MET A 1 -9.67 2.11 28.77
C MET A 1 -9.37 1.58 27.38
N ARG A 2 -10.32 0.85 26.78
CA ARG A 2 -10.23 0.35 25.40
C ARG A 2 -10.77 1.45 24.48
N LEU A 3 -9.91 2.10 23.72
CA LEU A 3 -10.31 2.98 22.62
C LEU A 3 -10.59 2.09 21.41
N SER A 4 -11.86 1.85 21.14
CA SER A 4 -12.33 1.20 19.91
C SER A 4 -12.10 2.17 18.75
N PHE A 5 -11.01 1.99 17.99
CA PHE A 5 -10.79 2.76 16.76
C PHE A 5 -11.79 2.30 15.69
N HIS A 6 -12.50 3.25 15.08
CA HIS A 6 -13.48 3.00 14.02
C HIS A 6 -12.79 2.54 12.71
N PRO A 7 -13.11 1.34 12.16
CA PRO A 7 -12.50 0.79 10.93
C PRO A 7 -13.02 1.43 9.62
N LEU A 8 -13.69 2.58 9.67
CA LEU A 8 -14.65 2.98 8.63
C LEU A 8 -14.11 3.89 7.53
N LEU A 9 -13.02 4.62 7.77
CA LEU A 9 -12.30 5.32 6.69
C LEU A 9 -11.45 4.36 5.84
N LEU A 10 -11.10 3.19 6.37
CA LEU A 10 -10.37 2.13 5.64
C LEU A 10 -11.31 1.24 4.79
N ALA A 11 -12.57 1.07 5.20
CA ALA A 11 -13.54 0.25 4.47
C ALA A 11 -14.02 0.87 3.14
N GLY A 12 -14.02 2.21 3.03
CA GLY A 12 -14.47 2.93 1.83
C GLY A 12 -13.53 2.82 0.61
N LEU A 13 -12.29 2.35 0.79
CA LEU A 13 -11.31 2.19 -0.29
C LEU A 13 -11.20 0.75 -0.81
N ALA A 14 -11.99 -0.20 -0.27
CA ALA A 14 -11.81 -1.64 -0.51
C ALA A 14 -13.06 -2.42 -0.99
N LEU A 15 -14.10 -1.76 -1.52
CA LEU A 15 -15.32 -2.47 -1.96
C LEU A 15 -15.68 -2.16 -3.41
N ALA A 16 -15.17 -2.99 -4.33
CA ALA A 16 -15.84 -3.29 -5.58
C ALA A 16 -15.93 -4.82 -5.71
N ALA A 17 -17.12 -5.29 -6.10
CA ALA A 17 -17.54 -6.66 -6.37
C ALA A 17 -17.97 -7.52 -5.17
N SER A 18 -19.30 -7.75 -5.05
CA SER A 18 -19.96 -9.08 -5.17
C SER A 18 -21.39 -9.00 -4.62
N VAL A 19 -22.38 -9.08 -5.51
CA VAL A 19 -23.81 -9.26 -5.18
C VAL A 19 -24.13 -10.74 -5.35
N HIS A 20 -24.53 -11.47 -4.30
CA HIS A 20 -25.39 -12.66 -4.40
C HIS A 20 -26.15 -12.94 -3.08
N ALA A 21 -27.38 -13.43 -3.25
CA ALA A 21 -28.53 -13.68 -2.36
C ALA A 21 -28.33 -14.22 -0.91
N GLN A 22 -29.21 -13.77 -0.01
CA GLN A 22 -29.41 -14.26 1.38
C GLN A 22 -30.61 -15.22 1.50
N PRO A 23 -30.56 -16.25 2.38
CA PRO A 23 -31.73 -16.99 2.85
C PRO A 23 -32.33 -16.40 4.15
N ALA A 24 -33.55 -16.84 4.48
CA ALA A 24 -34.50 -16.26 5.42
C ALA A 24 -34.08 -16.16 6.91
N ALA A 25 -34.64 -15.15 7.60
CA ALA A 25 -34.15 -14.55 8.83
C ALA A 25 -34.69 -15.14 10.15
N ALA A 26 -33.79 -15.23 11.14
CA ALA A 26 -34.07 -15.28 12.57
C ALA A 26 -34.39 -13.85 13.11
N PRO A 27 -35.04 -13.69 14.28
CA PRO A 27 -35.40 -12.37 14.82
C PRO A 27 -34.17 -11.48 15.02
N ALA A 28 -34.25 -10.26 14.47
CA ALA A 28 -33.14 -9.33 14.38
C ALA A 28 -32.72 -8.80 15.75
N ALA A 29 -31.44 -9.01 16.10
CA ALA A 29 -30.78 -8.23 17.13
C ALA A 29 -30.91 -6.73 16.79
N PRO A 30 -30.96 -5.82 17.80
CA PRO A 30 -31.02 -4.39 17.54
C PRO A 30 -29.91 -3.98 16.57
N ALA A 31 -30.30 -3.33 15.47
CA ALA A 31 -29.38 -2.91 14.44
C ALA A 31 -28.28 -2.05 15.08
N LYS A 32 -27.02 -2.46 14.89
CA LYS A 32 -25.89 -1.63 15.29
C LYS A 32 -26.04 -0.28 14.57
N PRO A 33 -25.87 0.86 15.27
CA PRO A 33 -25.94 2.16 14.64
C PRO A 33 -25.03 2.20 13.41
N ASN A 34 -25.48 2.89 12.38
CA ASN A 34 -24.74 3.02 11.16
C ASN A 34 -23.44 3.79 11.48
N ALA A 35 -22.31 3.27 11.02
CA ALA A 35 -20.97 3.85 11.10
C ALA A 35 -20.87 5.38 10.92
N GLY A 36 -21.62 5.93 9.97
CA GLY A 36 -21.66 7.36 9.67
C GLY A 36 -22.45 8.17 10.71
N GLU A 37 -23.41 7.57 11.41
CA GLU A 37 -24.11 8.22 12.53
C GLU A 37 -23.21 8.36 13.75
N GLU A 38 -22.41 7.35 14.05
CA GLU A 38 -21.43 7.41 15.15
C GLU A 38 -20.37 8.49 14.89
N LEU A 39 -19.82 8.55 13.69
CA LEU A 39 -18.89 9.61 13.29
C LEU A 39 -19.56 10.99 13.34
N ARG A 40 -20.80 11.13 12.84
CA ARG A 40 -21.53 12.39 12.89
C ARG A 40 -21.71 12.89 14.33
N ARG A 41 -22.14 12.02 15.24
CA ARG A 41 -22.27 12.35 16.68
C ARG A 41 -20.93 12.76 17.30
N LEU A 42 -19.84 12.08 16.93
CA LEU A 42 -18.51 12.45 17.41
C LEU A 42 -18.13 13.86 16.93
N CYS A 43 -18.38 14.16 15.67
CA CYS A 43 -18.07 15.46 15.06
C CYS A 43 -18.93 16.62 15.59
N GLU A 44 -20.15 16.36 16.06
CA GLU A 44 -21.01 17.37 16.71
C GLU A 44 -20.38 17.93 18.00
N THR A 45 -19.47 17.18 18.62
CA THR A 45 -18.80 17.59 19.87
C THR A 45 -17.44 18.28 19.65
N VAL A 46 -16.98 18.38 18.40
CA VAL A 46 -15.66 18.94 18.10
C VAL A 46 -15.71 20.47 18.09
N SER A 47 -14.81 21.10 18.85
CA SER A 47 -14.70 22.56 18.95
C SER A 47 -14.32 23.23 17.60
N MET A 48 -14.84 24.44 17.39
CA MET A 48 -14.38 25.35 16.32
C MET A 48 -12.96 25.86 16.55
N HIS A 49 -12.53 25.90 17.81
CA HIS A 49 -11.19 26.29 18.22
C HIS A 49 -10.60 25.13 19.04
N PRO A 50 -9.91 24.18 18.37
CA PRO A 50 -9.41 22.99 19.04
C PRO A 50 -8.39 23.38 20.12
N ALA A 51 -8.63 22.91 21.35
CA ALA A 51 -7.83 23.28 22.51
C ALA A 51 -6.49 22.53 22.57
N ASP A 52 -6.42 21.35 21.94
CA ASP A 52 -5.22 20.51 21.93
C ASP A 52 -5.01 19.76 20.59
N ALA A 53 -3.88 19.06 20.50
CA ALA A 53 -3.48 18.32 19.31
C ALA A 53 -4.46 17.18 18.93
N ARG A 54 -5.12 16.58 19.92
CA ARG A 54 -6.10 15.51 19.69
C ARG A 54 -7.37 16.08 19.09
N GLU A 55 -7.85 17.21 19.59
CA GLU A 55 -8.98 17.93 19.00
C GLU A 55 -8.67 18.42 17.59
N MET A 56 -7.44 18.90 17.33
CA MET A 56 -7.00 19.25 15.97
C MET A 56 -7.10 18.05 15.01
N ALA A 57 -6.58 16.88 15.41
CA ALA A 57 -6.65 15.68 14.58
C ALA A 57 -8.10 15.20 14.34
N ARG A 58 -8.95 15.23 15.37
CA ARG A 58 -10.38 14.88 15.25
C ARG A 58 -11.12 15.84 14.33
N ARG A 59 -10.85 17.14 14.43
CA ARG A 59 -11.43 18.14 13.53
C ARG A 59 -11.00 17.89 12.09
N ALA A 60 -9.72 17.58 11.86
CA ALA A 60 -9.24 17.21 10.53
C ALA A 60 -9.97 15.98 9.96
N GLU A 61 -10.22 14.96 10.78
CA GLU A 61 -11.02 13.78 10.40
C GLU A 61 -12.46 14.16 10.02
N CYS A 62 -13.13 14.95 10.86
CA CYS A 62 -14.50 15.38 10.62
C CYS A 62 -14.67 16.25 9.37
N ILE A 63 -13.71 17.13 9.10
CA ILE A 63 -13.63 17.92 7.87
C ILE A 63 -13.45 16.99 6.67
N LEU A 64 -12.47 16.09 6.75
CA LEU A 64 -12.15 15.18 5.64
C LEU A 64 -13.33 14.25 5.31
N ALA A 65 -14.03 13.76 6.33
CA ALA A 65 -15.25 12.96 6.20
C ALA A 65 -16.45 13.74 5.66
N GLY A 66 -16.35 15.07 5.52
CA GLY A 66 -17.43 15.93 5.02
C GLY A 66 -18.57 16.15 6.02
N VAL A 67 -18.35 15.85 7.30
CA VAL A 67 -19.34 16.10 8.36
C VAL A 67 -19.35 17.57 8.75
N LEU A 68 -18.17 18.18 8.88
CA LEU A 68 -18.04 19.61 9.12
C LEU A 68 -17.92 20.35 7.77
N PRO A 69 -18.85 21.26 7.44
CA PRO A 69 -18.78 22.01 6.20
C PRO A 69 -17.70 23.08 6.30
N VAL A 70 -16.75 23.05 5.36
CA VAL A 70 -15.72 24.07 5.19
C VAL A 70 -15.51 24.31 3.70
N GLN A 71 -15.06 25.52 3.33
CA GLN A 71 -14.86 25.88 1.92
C GLN A 71 -13.69 25.11 1.30
N ASP A 72 -12.53 25.11 1.97
CA ASP A 72 -11.35 24.37 1.56
C ASP A 72 -11.14 23.14 2.46
N ARG A 73 -11.86 22.06 2.13
CA ARG A 73 -11.82 20.81 2.89
C ARG A 73 -10.41 20.23 3.00
N ILE A 74 -9.65 20.24 1.91
CA ILE A 74 -8.33 19.60 1.88
C ILE A 74 -7.30 20.49 2.60
N GLY A 75 -7.29 21.79 2.35
CA GLY A 75 -6.36 22.71 2.98
C GLY A 75 -6.57 22.82 4.49
N GLU A 76 -7.82 22.95 4.96
CA GLU A 76 -8.10 23.06 6.41
C GLU A 76 -7.79 21.74 7.14
N ALA A 77 -8.18 20.58 6.57
CA ALA A 77 -7.83 19.29 7.16
C ALA A 77 -6.31 19.08 7.21
N ARG A 78 -5.57 19.44 6.15
CA ARG A 78 -4.10 19.36 6.13
C ARG A 78 -3.47 20.24 7.20
N MET A 79 -3.93 21.49 7.33
CA MET A 79 -3.41 22.45 8.30
C MET A 79 -3.55 21.91 9.73
N LEU A 80 -4.73 21.42 10.09
CA LEU A 80 -5.02 20.87 11.41
C LEU A 80 -4.25 19.57 11.67
N ALA A 81 -4.19 18.66 10.70
CA ALA A 81 -3.42 17.42 10.79
C ALA A 81 -1.92 17.71 11.00
N ARG A 82 -1.37 18.70 10.28
CA ARG A 82 0.01 19.17 10.43
C ARG A 82 0.27 19.74 11.82
N ALA A 83 -0.64 20.57 12.33
CA ALA A 83 -0.52 21.15 13.67
C ALA A 83 -0.54 20.05 14.75
N ALA A 84 -1.48 19.11 14.66
CA ALA A 84 -1.57 17.95 15.55
C ALA A 84 -0.30 17.09 15.51
N HIS A 85 0.20 16.79 14.31
CA HIS A 85 1.42 16.00 14.12
C HIS A 85 2.65 16.69 14.74
N LYS A 86 2.82 17.99 14.50
CA LYS A 86 3.91 18.79 15.11
C LYS A 86 3.84 18.81 16.64
N ALA A 87 2.64 18.77 17.20
CA ALA A 87 2.42 18.65 18.64
C ALA A 87 2.59 17.21 19.18
N GLY A 88 2.95 16.25 18.33
CA GLY A 88 3.27 14.87 18.72
C GLY A 88 2.08 13.92 18.78
N GLU A 89 0.89 14.31 18.30
CA GLU A 89 -0.30 13.46 18.25
C GLU A 89 -0.21 12.48 17.05
N PRO A 90 -0.17 11.15 17.27
CA PRO A 90 -0.13 10.15 16.19
C PRO A 90 -1.28 10.28 15.19
N SER A 91 -2.48 10.62 15.67
CA SER A 91 -3.65 10.79 14.81
C SER A 91 -3.45 11.91 13.78
N GLY A 92 -2.69 12.96 14.11
CA GLY A 92 -2.32 14.01 13.16
C GLY A 92 -1.44 13.47 12.01
N GLY A 93 -0.49 12.59 12.32
CA GLY A 93 0.37 11.95 11.31
C GLY A 93 -0.41 11.02 10.38
N LEU A 94 -1.35 10.23 10.92
CA LEU A 94 -2.30 9.45 10.13
C LEU A 94 -3.14 10.36 9.21
N MET A 95 -3.67 11.45 9.75
CA MET A 95 -4.53 12.36 8.99
C MET A 95 -3.78 13.05 7.85
N LEU A 96 -2.49 13.41 8.01
CA LEU A 96 -1.68 13.94 6.91
C LEU A 96 -1.68 12.98 5.71
N TYR A 97 -1.53 11.68 5.96
CA TYR A 97 -1.56 10.67 4.92
C TYR A 97 -2.93 10.51 4.27
N LEU A 98 -4.00 10.47 5.08
CA LEU A 98 -5.36 10.37 4.55
C LEU A 98 -5.77 11.60 3.72
N VAL A 99 -5.39 12.80 4.15
CA VAL A 99 -5.63 14.03 3.39
C VAL A 99 -4.87 13.99 2.06
N TYR A 100 -3.60 13.54 2.07
CA TYR A 100 -2.82 13.37 0.84
C TYR A 100 -3.48 12.39 -0.16
N LEU A 101 -3.98 11.24 0.32
CA LEU A 101 -4.68 10.28 -0.54
C LEU A 101 -5.98 10.81 -1.14
N GLN A 102 -6.67 11.72 -0.43
CA GLN A 102 -7.94 12.29 -0.87
C GLN A 102 -7.79 13.56 -1.71
N ASP A 103 -6.61 14.19 -1.71
CA ASP A 103 -6.36 15.40 -2.46
C ASP A 103 -6.35 15.13 -3.98
N PRO A 104 -7.28 15.74 -4.74
CA PRO A 104 -7.34 15.60 -6.20
C PRO A 104 -6.04 15.97 -6.93
N ALA A 105 -5.19 16.82 -6.32
CA ALA A 105 -3.90 17.22 -6.90
C ALA A 105 -2.88 16.06 -7.01
N TYR A 106 -3.10 14.95 -6.29
CA TYR A 106 -2.22 13.78 -6.26
C TYR A 106 -2.90 12.49 -6.73
N ARG A 107 -4.14 12.58 -7.22
CA ARG A 107 -4.92 11.41 -7.69
C ARG A 107 -4.88 11.25 -9.20
N ALA A 108 -4.26 10.16 -9.65
CA ALA A 108 -4.29 9.74 -11.05
C ALA A 108 -5.55 8.93 -11.42
N VAL A 109 -6.30 8.41 -10.43
CA VAL A 109 -7.52 7.62 -10.70
C VAL A 109 -8.75 8.52 -10.64
N ARG A 110 -9.52 8.53 -11.74
CA ARG A 110 -10.82 9.23 -11.87
C ARG A 110 -11.86 8.21 -12.36
N ASP A 111 -12.98 8.12 -11.66
CA ASP A 111 -14.08 7.20 -11.98
C ASP A 111 -13.63 5.73 -12.17
N GLY A 112 -12.70 5.28 -11.34
CA GLY A 112 -12.13 3.93 -11.38
C GLY A 112 -11.12 3.66 -12.50
N LYS A 113 -10.80 4.67 -13.32
CA LYS A 113 -9.81 4.55 -14.41
C LYS A 113 -8.57 5.40 -14.11
N VAL A 114 -7.41 4.88 -14.46
CA VAL A 114 -6.15 5.63 -14.38
C VAL A 114 -6.09 6.62 -15.56
N ASP A 115 -6.01 7.90 -15.25
CA ASP A 115 -5.66 8.95 -16.19
C ASP A 115 -4.14 8.91 -16.41
N ALA A 116 -3.72 8.35 -17.54
CA ALA A 116 -2.31 8.15 -17.86
C ALA A 116 -1.52 9.46 -17.93
N GLN A 117 -2.12 10.56 -18.38
CA GLN A 117 -1.43 11.86 -18.46
C GLN A 117 -1.22 12.45 -17.07
N VAL A 118 -2.25 12.41 -16.22
CA VAL A 118 -2.11 12.83 -14.81
C VAL A 118 -1.05 11.97 -14.12
N TYR A 119 -1.10 10.65 -14.32
CA TYR A 119 -0.14 9.72 -13.75
C TYR A 119 1.30 10.06 -14.17
N GLN A 120 1.56 10.21 -15.47
CA GLN A 120 2.90 10.55 -15.98
C GLN A 120 3.40 11.89 -15.43
N ARG A 121 2.52 12.91 -15.32
CA ARG A 121 2.89 14.19 -14.71
C ARG A 121 3.27 14.05 -13.24
N LEU A 122 2.54 13.23 -12.48
CA LEU A 122 2.85 12.97 -11.07
C LEU A 122 4.17 12.20 -10.92
N ALA A 123 4.35 11.15 -11.72
CA ALA A 123 5.56 10.33 -11.78
C ALA A 123 6.82 11.14 -12.13
N ALA A 124 6.70 12.13 -13.02
CA ALA A 124 7.82 12.97 -13.43
C ALA A 124 8.26 14.03 -12.39
N ARG A 125 7.46 14.27 -11.34
CA ARG A 125 7.81 15.26 -10.31
C ARG A 125 9.11 14.91 -9.61
N ASN A 126 9.96 15.90 -9.39
CA ASN A 126 11.18 15.72 -8.61
C ASN A 126 10.88 15.74 -7.09
N GLY A 127 11.90 15.50 -6.27
CA GLY A 127 11.75 15.44 -4.81
C GLY A 127 11.21 16.72 -4.17
N PHE A 128 11.56 17.90 -4.70
CA PHE A 128 11.10 19.19 -4.15
C PHE A 128 9.59 19.40 -4.38
N GLU A 129 9.09 18.96 -5.54
CA GLU A 129 7.66 19.04 -5.90
C GLU A 129 6.79 18.01 -5.15
N ARG A 130 7.43 17.15 -4.33
CA ARG A 130 6.80 16.08 -3.56
C ARG A 130 6.82 16.33 -2.06
N ALA A 131 7.01 17.57 -1.62
CA ALA A 131 7.06 17.93 -0.20
C ALA A 131 5.83 17.41 0.59
N GLU A 132 4.62 17.51 0.04
CA GLU A 132 3.40 17.02 0.71
C GLU A 132 3.33 15.49 0.75
N GLN A 133 3.80 14.79 -0.30
CA GLN A 133 3.92 13.34 -0.29
C GLN A 133 4.92 12.88 0.78
N ILE A 134 6.07 13.54 0.87
CA ILE A 134 7.11 13.27 1.86
C ILE A 134 6.51 13.47 3.27
N GLU A 135 5.88 14.61 3.54
CA GLU A 135 5.25 14.89 4.84
C GLU A 135 4.18 13.86 5.21
N ALA A 136 3.35 13.46 4.25
CA ALA A 136 2.31 12.45 4.45
C ALA A 136 2.90 11.09 4.84
N ILE A 137 3.94 10.62 4.14
CA ILE A 137 4.60 9.33 4.42
C ILE A 137 5.35 9.39 5.77
N GLU A 138 6.01 10.51 6.08
CA GLU A 138 6.65 10.74 7.38
C GLU A 138 5.63 10.70 8.52
N GLY A 139 4.50 11.39 8.35
CA GLY A 139 3.40 11.40 9.32
C GLY A 139 2.83 9.99 9.56
N LEU A 140 2.65 9.20 8.48
CA LEU A 140 2.22 7.82 8.56
C LEU A 140 3.22 6.95 9.32
N GLY A 141 4.51 7.05 8.97
CA GLY A 141 5.60 6.36 9.64
C GLY A 141 5.69 6.70 11.12
N PHE A 142 5.56 7.98 11.48
CA PHE A 142 5.51 8.44 12.86
C PHE A 142 4.34 7.83 13.62
N ALA A 143 3.12 7.90 13.05
CA ALA A 143 1.91 7.39 13.69
C ALA A 143 1.98 5.88 13.93
N ALA A 144 2.42 5.11 12.93
CA ALA A 144 2.64 3.67 13.06
C ALA A 144 3.71 3.35 14.11
N GLY A 145 4.81 4.11 14.16
CA GLY A 145 5.85 3.97 15.18
C GLY A 145 5.39 4.27 16.61
N ARG A 146 4.23 4.92 16.77
CA ARG A 146 3.55 5.16 18.05
C ARG A 146 2.43 4.14 18.32
N ASN A 147 2.47 2.99 17.64
CA ASN A 147 1.49 1.91 17.76
C ASN A 147 0.05 2.31 17.42
N HIS A 148 -0.16 3.32 16.56
CA HIS A 148 -1.50 3.65 16.08
C HIS A 148 -1.98 2.57 15.09
N PRO A 149 -3.02 1.76 15.39
CA PRO A 149 -3.34 0.57 14.60
C PRO A 149 -3.70 0.88 13.14
N ALA A 150 -4.56 1.88 12.90
CA ALA A 150 -4.95 2.28 11.55
C ALA A 150 -3.77 2.79 10.71
N ALA A 151 -2.83 3.53 11.32
CA ALA A 151 -1.60 3.95 10.65
C ALA A 151 -0.69 2.75 10.34
N GLY A 152 -0.60 1.78 11.24
CA GLY A 152 0.11 0.51 10.98
C GLY A 152 -0.48 -0.22 9.78
N MET A 153 -1.80 -0.38 9.71
CA MET A 153 -2.46 -1.02 8.56
C MET A 153 -2.18 -0.29 7.25
N LEU A 154 -2.33 1.04 7.23
CA LEU A 154 -2.06 1.85 6.05
C LEU A 154 -0.59 1.84 5.66
N LEU A 155 0.33 1.76 6.63
CA LEU A 155 1.75 1.65 6.37
C LEU A 155 2.12 0.28 5.78
N ALA A 156 1.48 -0.80 6.23
CA ALA A 156 1.62 -2.11 5.59
C ALA A 156 1.11 -2.08 4.14
N ASN A 157 -0.04 -1.46 3.88
CA ASN A 157 -0.54 -1.28 2.51
C ASN A 157 0.40 -0.41 1.66
N TYR A 158 0.94 0.65 2.24
CA TYR A 158 1.93 1.49 1.56
C TYR A 158 3.15 0.65 1.12
N PHE A 159 3.70 -0.22 1.97
CA PHE A 159 4.80 -1.11 1.58
C PHE A 159 4.38 -2.23 0.61
N HIS A 160 3.12 -2.67 0.66
CA HIS A 160 2.56 -3.61 -0.31
C HIS A 160 2.59 -3.01 -1.73
N ASP A 161 2.24 -1.73 -1.85
CA ASP A 161 2.08 -1.06 -3.14
C ASP A 161 3.38 -0.41 -3.64
N THR A 162 4.24 0.08 -2.74
CA THR A 162 5.42 0.85 -3.13
C THR A 162 6.68 0.02 -3.29
N VAL A 163 7.40 0.25 -4.38
CA VAL A 163 8.66 -0.40 -4.71
C VAL A 163 9.80 0.25 -3.94
N ALA A 164 10.54 -0.58 -3.21
CA ALA A 164 11.86 -0.31 -2.67
C ALA A 164 12.42 -1.61 -2.07
N PRO A 165 13.75 -1.73 -1.92
CA PRO A 165 14.34 -2.83 -1.18
C PRO A 165 13.68 -3.02 0.20
N ARG A 166 13.41 -4.28 0.56
CA ARG A 166 12.86 -4.68 1.87
C ARG A 166 11.40 -4.28 2.14
N ASN A 167 10.68 -3.65 1.22
CA ASN A 167 9.28 -3.29 1.48
C ASN A 167 8.39 -4.51 1.73
N VAL A 168 8.59 -5.62 1.03
CA VAL A 168 7.91 -6.90 1.33
C VAL A 168 8.15 -7.36 2.78
N SER A 169 9.40 -7.31 3.24
CA SER A 169 9.73 -7.67 4.63
C SER A 169 9.15 -6.69 5.65
N ARG A 170 9.15 -5.38 5.35
CA ARG A 170 8.55 -4.35 6.22
C ARG A 170 7.04 -4.54 6.33
N MET A 171 6.36 -4.83 5.22
CA MET A 171 4.93 -5.17 5.17
C MET A 171 4.63 -6.35 6.08
N GLY A 172 5.34 -7.48 5.92
CA GLY A 172 5.15 -8.66 6.77
C GLY A 172 5.42 -8.41 8.25
N ALA A 173 6.45 -7.61 8.57
CA ALA A 173 6.78 -7.26 9.95
C ALA A 173 5.68 -6.43 10.63
N ILE A 174 5.09 -5.47 9.90
CA ILE A 174 3.95 -4.68 10.41
C ILE A 174 2.71 -5.56 10.56
N ALA A 175 2.39 -6.41 9.57
CA ALA A 175 1.26 -7.32 9.65
C ALA A 175 1.37 -8.23 10.89
N ALA A 176 2.56 -8.81 11.13
CA ALA A 176 2.83 -9.61 12.31
C ALA A 176 2.71 -8.81 13.63
N LEU A 177 3.15 -7.54 13.65
CA LEU A 177 3.00 -6.67 14.81
C LEU A 177 1.53 -6.39 15.13
N LEU A 178 0.72 -6.05 14.11
CA LEU A 178 -0.71 -5.79 14.27
C LEU A 178 -1.43 -7.04 14.80
N ALA A 179 -1.15 -8.22 14.24
CA ALA A 179 -1.72 -9.47 14.70
C ALA A 179 -1.38 -9.77 16.17
N ARG A 180 -0.12 -9.55 16.59
CA ARG A 180 0.30 -9.70 18.00
C ARG A 180 -0.39 -8.72 18.94
N ASN A 181 -0.74 -7.54 18.45
CA ASN A 181 -1.49 -6.53 19.21
C ASN A 181 -3.00 -6.82 19.26
N GLY A 182 -3.44 -7.93 18.66
CA GLY A 182 -4.83 -8.38 18.70
C GLY A 182 -5.69 -7.86 17.56
N GLU A 183 -5.11 -7.15 16.58
CA GLU A 183 -5.82 -6.72 15.37
C GLU A 183 -6.07 -7.95 14.49
N LYS A 184 -7.34 -8.29 14.27
CA LYS A 184 -7.76 -9.39 13.41
C LYS A 184 -8.50 -8.83 12.20
N ASN A 185 -7.87 -8.92 11.03
CA ASN A 185 -8.41 -8.42 9.77
C ASN A 185 -7.87 -9.26 8.61
N GLU A 186 -8.73 -9.63 7.65
CA GLU A 186 -8.34 -10.40 6.46
C GLU A 186 -7.21 -9.76 5.65
N ILE A 187 -7.12 -8.43 5.66
CA ILE A 187 -6.04 -7.66 5.01
C ILE A 187 -4.70 -7.93 5.71
N ILE A 188 -4.68 -7.96 7.04
CA ILE A 188 -3.47 -8.27 7.82
C ILE A 188 -3.00 -9.69 7.50
N ASP A 189 -3.93 -10.64 7.50
CA ASP A 189 -3.61 -12.04 7.21
C ASP A 189 -3.13 -12.21 5.76
N ARG A 190 -3.71 -11.48 4.81
CA ARG A 190 -3.26 -11.47 3.40
C ARG A 190 -1.83 -10.94 3.29
N PHE A 191 -1.53 -9.78 3.86
CA PHE A 191 -0.18 -9.22 3.82
C PHE A 191 0.85 -10.15 4.48
N ALA A 192 0.51 -10.78 5.59
CA ALA A 192 1.39 -11.75 6.23
C ALA A 192 1.69 -12.95 5.31
N ARG A 193 0.66 -13.52 4.66
CA ARG A 193 0.82 -14.64 3.71
C ARG A 193 1.63 -14.26 2.49
N GLU A 194 1.33 -13.12 1.86
CA GLU A 194 2.06 -12.65 0.67
C GLU A 194 3.53 -12.40 0.99
N ALA A 195 3.83 -11.74 2.12
CA ALA A 195 5.20 -11.55 2.55
C ALA A 195 5.94 -12.87 2.77
N ASP A 196 5.31 -13.86 3.41
CA ASP A 196 5.91 -15.19 3.64
C ASP A 196 6.17 -15.94 2.34
N VAL A 197 5.19 -15.97 1.42
CA VAL A 197 5.33 -16.63 0.11
C VAL A 197 6.47 -16.01 -0.69
N ILE A 198 6.53 -14.69 -0.78
CA ILE A 198 7.60 -14.00 -1.52
C ILE A 198 8.96 -14.23 -0.85
N ALA A 199 9.04 -14.12 0.49
CA ALA A 199 10.29 -14.29 1.22
C ALA A 199 10.91 -15.69 1.05
N ARG A 200 10.09 -16.74 0.85
CA ARG A 200 10.57 -18.10 0.58
C ARG A 200 11.24 -18.25 -0.78
N THR A 201 10.93 -17.39 -1.74
CA THR A 201 11.53 -17.44 -3.08
C THR A 201 12.90 -16.75 -3.11
N GLY A 202 13.10 -15.71 -2.32
CA GLY A 202 14.38 -15.00 -2.26
C GLY A 202 14.21 -13.48 -2.09
N PRO A 203 15.32 -12.73 -2.10
CA PRO A 203 15.27 -11.28 -1.94
C PRO A 203 14.79 -10.60 -3.22
N THR A 204 13.66 -9.88 -3.16
CA THR A 204 13.17 -9.02 -4.26
C THR A 204 13.27 -7.54 -3.88
N LYS A 205 13.45 -6.66 -4.87
CA LYS A 205 13.29 -5.20 -4.68
C LYS A 205 11.90 -4.71 -5.09
N ALA A 206 11.10 -5.56 -5.74
CA ALA A 206 9.72 -5.24 -6.09
C ALA A 206 8.86 -5.11 -4.83
N SER A 207 7.78 -4.35 -4.94
CA SER A 207 6.70 -4.41 -3.96
C SER A 207 5.95 -5.74 -4.10
N ALA A 208 5.17 -6.13 -3.08
CA ALA A 208 4.37 -7.35 -3.17
C ALA A 208 3.42 -7.31 -4.36
N ARG A 209 2.80 -6.15 -4.61
CA ARG A 209 1.96 -5.92 -5.79
C ARG A 209 2.73 -6.12 -7.09
N SER A 210 3.85 -5.42 -7.28
CA SER A 210 4.63 -5.49 -8.53
C SER A 210 5.20 -6.89 -8.77
N PHE A 211 5.59 -7.60 -7.71
CA PHE A 211 6.01 -8.99 -7.79
C PHE A 211 4.89 -9.89 -8.32
N LEU A 212 3.69 -9.80 -7.74
CA LEU A 212 2.54 -10.62 -8.14
C LEU A 212 2.05 -10.30 -9.56
N GLU A 213 2.14 -9.03 -9.97
CA GLU A 213 1.84 -8.59 -11.34
C GLU A 213 2.85 -9.17 -12.34
N ALA A 214 4.15 -9.10 -12.04
CA ALA A 214 5.22 -9.66 -12.89
C ALA A 214 5.18 -11.20 -12.96
N TYR A 215 4.76 -11.85 -11.88
CA TYR A 215 4.75 -13.31 -11.77
C TYR A 215 3.98 -14.01 -12.89
N ARG A 216 2.83 -13.47 -13.28
CA ARG A 216 2.00 -14.06 -14.35
C ARG A 216 2.75 -14.09 -15.68
N ASN A 217 3.44 -13.00 -16.02
CA ASN A 217 4.22 -12.90 -17.26
C ASN A 217 5.47 -13.79 -17.20
N ALA A 218 6.15 -13.83 -16.05
CA ALA A 218 7.31 -14.69 -15.84
C ALA A 218 6.95 -16.18 -15.92
N ALA A 219 5.85 -16.61 -15.30
CA ALA A 219 5.37 -17.98 -15.37
C ALA A 219 4.93 -18.39 -16.79
N ALA A 220 4.29 -17.49 -17.53
CA ALA A 220 3.97 -17.71 -18.95
C ALA A 220 5.24 -17.86 -19.80
N THR A 221 6.26 -17.03 -19.53
CA THR A 221 7.58 -17.12 -20.17
C THR A 221 8.27 -18.45 -19.85
N ALA A 222 8.25 -18.89 -18.60
CA ALA A 222 8.78 -20.19 -18.20
C ALA A 222 8.05 -21.35 -18.88
N THR A 223 6.72 -21.27 -19.02
CA THR A 223 5.90 -22.27 -19.70
C THR A 223 6.27 -22.37 -21.19
N ALA A 224 6.42 -21.22 -21.86
CA ALA A 224 6.81 -21.17 -23.25
C ALA A 224 8.22 -21.74 -23.46
N ALA A 225 9.17 -21.36 -22.59
CA ALA A 225 10.54 -21.88 -22.61
C ALA A 225 10.60 -23.39 -22.39
N PHE A 226 9.85 -23.93 -21.41
CA PHE A 226 9.73 -25.38 -21.20
C PHE A 226 9.22 -26.09 -22.45
N LYS A 227 8.13 -25.58 -23.04
CA LYS A 227 7.52 -26.16 -24.23
C LYS A 227 8.51 -26.21 -25.39
N GLU A 228 9.32 -25.16 -25.56
CA GLU A 228 10.38 -25.14 -26.56
C GLU A 228 11.47 -26.18 -26.27
N GLN A 229 11.98 -26.23 -25.04
CA GLN A 229 13.04 -27.18 -24.63
C GLN A 229 12.61 -28.65 -24.74
N LYS A 230 11.31 -28.94 -24.56
CA LYS A 230 10.74 -30.31 -24.59
C LYS A 230 10.01 -30.64 -25.89
N GLY A 231 10.24 -29.88 -26.97
CA GLY A 231 9.71 -30.22 -28.30
C GLY A 231 8.19 -30.16 -28.41
N GLY A 232 7.55 -29.19 -27.75
CA GLY A 232 6.11 -28.94 -27.84
C GLY A 232 5.27 -29.51 -26.70
N GLN A 233 5.88 -30.22 -25.74
CA GLN A 233 5.17 -30.76 -24.57
C GLN A 233 4.59 -29.65 -23.69
N SER A 234 3.35 -29.84 -23.24
CA SER A 234 2.73 -28.96 -22.25
C SER A 234 3.12 -29.37 -20.83
N CYS A 235 3.13 -28.39 -19.92
CA CYS A 235 3.35 -28.65 -18.51
C CYS A 235 2.19 -28.08 -17.68
N ALA A 236 1.61 -28.94 -16.82
CA ALA A 236 0.50 -28.56 -15.95
C ALA A 236 0.94 -27.87 -14.64
N SER A 237 2.23 -27.94 -14.31
CA SER A 237 2.78 -27.44 -13.04
C SER A 237 4.00 -26.57 -13.29
N VAL A 238 3.84 -25.27 -13.09
CA VAL A 238 4.91 -24.27 -13.17
C VAL A 238 4.91 -23.49 -11.86
N GLU A 239 6.01 -23.58 -11.12
CA GLU A 239 6.14 -22.98 -9.80
C GLU A 239 7.49 -22.28 -9.68
N LEU A 240 7.50 -21.06 -9.12
CA LEU A 240 8.74 -20.37 -8.78
C LEU A 240 9.36 -20.99 -7.54
N LYS A 241 10.60 -21.49 -7.64
CA LYS A 241 11.31 -22.11 -6.52
C LYS A 241 12.29 -21.17 -5.84
N SER A 242 12.99 -20.37 -6.62
CA SER A 242 13.94 -19.41 -6.09
C SER A 242 14.07 -18.21 -7.01
N LEU A 243 14.58 -17.12 -6.45
CA LEU A 243 15.05 -15.98 -7.21
C LEU A 243 16.33 -15.41 -6.60
N SER A 244 17.13 -14.79 -7.45
CA SER A 244 18.20 -13.88 -7.06
C SER A 244 17.93 -12.51 -7.65
N SER A 245 18.38 -11.46 -6.97
CA SER A 245 18.14 -10.07 -7.35
C SER A 245 19.46 -9.33 -7.41
N GLY A 246 19.68 -8.61 -8.51
CA GLY A 246 20.81 -7.71 -8.67
C GLY A 246 20.67 -6.42 -7.86
N ASP A 247 21.67 -5.57 -7.99
CA ASP A 247 21.61 -4.21 -7.45
C ASP A 247 20.70 -3.32 -8.29
N VAL A 248 20.23 -2.24 -7.67
CA VAL A 248 19.41 -1.23 -8.36
C VAL A 248 20.34 -0.19 -9.00
N GLU A 249 20.41 -0.20 -10.32
CA GLU A 249 21.15 0.78 -11.10
C GLU A 249 20.38 2.11 -11.16
N GLY A 250 21.08 3.24 -11.04
CA GLY A 250 20.47 4.56 -11.11
C GLY A 250 19.47 4.86 -9.99
N ALA A 251 19.60 4.19 -8.85
CA ALA A 251 18.66 4.29 -7.73
C ALA A 251 18.52 5.73 -7.22
N ALA A 252 17.29 6.24 -7.20
CA ALA A 252 16.92 7.50 -6.56
C ALA A 252 15.70 7.27 -5.67
N TYR A 253 15.75 7.75 -4.43
CA TYR A 253 14.69 7.57 -3.44
C TYR A 253 14.07 8.91 -3.05
N LEU A 254 12.84 8.88 -2.54
CA LEU A 254 12.31 10.04 -1.81
C LEU A 254 13.16 10.26 -0.54
N PRO A 255 13.48 11.52 -0.19
CA PRO A 255 14.34 11.85 0.94
C PRO A 255 13.59 11.76 2.28
N LEU A 256 13.11 10.55 2.60
CA LEU A 256 12.41 10.21 3.83
C LEU A 256 13.45 10.02 4.96
N LYS A 257 13.19 10.64 6.12
CA LYS A 257 14.03 10.66 7.32
C LYS A 257 13.49 9.74 8.43
N GLY A 258 12.21 9.40 8.41
CA GLY A 258 11.57 8.58 9.44
C GLY A 258 12.10 7.14 9.42
N LYS A 259 12.47 6.59 10.59
CA LYS A 259 13.11 5.25 10.68
C LYS A 259 12.31 4.12 10.03
N LEU A 260 10.98 4.18 10.06
CA LEU A 260 10.13 3.16 9.45
C LEU A 260 10.02 3.28 7.93
N VAL A 261 10.20 4.48 7.39
CA VAL A 261 9.94 4.82 5.97
C VAL A 261 11.19 5.27 5.21
N ALA A 262 12.35 5.30 5.86
CA ALA A 262 13.62 5.56 5.18
C ALA A 262 13.83 4.52 4.06
N ASP A 263 14.22 4.99 2.87
CA ASP A 263 14.45 4.16 1.69
C ASP A 263 13.26 3.24 1.34
N SER A 264 12.02 3.69 1.56
CA SER A 264 10.82 2.90 1.24
C SER A 264 10.12 3.32 -0.04
N TYR A 265 10.67 4.29 -0.78
CA TYR A 265 10.07 4.77 -2.01
C TYR A 265 11.14 5.02 -3.07
N LEU A 266 11.30 4.07 -3.99
CA LEU A 266 12.18 4.18 -5.14
C LEU A 266 11.49 5.01 -6.23
N VAL A 267 12.05 6.18 -6.53
CA VAL A 267 11.58 7.10 -7.57
C VAL A 267 12.15 6.71 -8.93
N ASN A 268 13.42 6.32 -8.97
CA ASN A 268 14.07 5.88 -10.21
C ASN A 268 14.99 4.71 -9.91
N GLY A 269 15.17 3.85 -10.90
CA GLY A 269 16.15 2.79 -10.88
C GLY A 269 15.67 1.58 -11.68
N THR A 270 16.63 0.82 -12.18
CA THR A 270 16.43 -0.42 -12.92
C THR A 270 17.12 -1.55 -12.18
N TRP A 271 16.53 -2.74 -12.16
CA TRP A 271 17.21 -3.94 -11.69
C TRP A 271 16.67 -5.16 -12.40
N SER A 272 17.47 -6.23 -12.37
CA SER A 272 17.08 -7.53 -12.89
C SER A 272 17.06 -8.57 -11.78
N GLU A 273 16.12 -9.49 -11.89
CA GLU A 273 15.97 -10.64 -11.00
C GLU A 273 15.97 -11.91 -11.85
N LEU A 274 16.77 -12.91 -11.45
CA LEU A 274 16.77 -14.22 -12.07
C LEU A 274 15.83 -15.13 -11.29
N TRP A 275 14.70 -15.46 -11.90
CA TRP A 275 13.63 -16.28 -11.31
C TRP A 275 13.72 -17.70 -11.84
N ASN A 276 13.97 -18.67 -10.96
CA ASN A 276 14.12 -20.08 -11.34
C ASN A 276 12.80 -20.82 -11.11
N PHE A 277 12.11 -21.10 -12.21
CA PHE A 277 10.88 -21.87 -12.20
C PHE A 277 11.16 -23.36 -12.30
N HIS A 278 10.35 -24.19 -11.64
CA HIS A 278 10.25 -25.61 -11.95
C HIS A 278 9.00 -25.85 -12.78
N ALA A 279 9.20 -26.23 -14.05
CA ALA A 279 8.15 -26.68 -14.95
C ALA A 279 8.26 -28.20 -15.10
N CYS A 280 7.34 -28.95 -14.48
CA CYS A 280 7.29 -30.42 -14.58
C CYS A 280 8.63 -31.10 -14.23
N GLY A 281 9.27 -30.61 -13.17
CA GLY A 281 10.57 -31.11 -12.69
C GLY A 281 11.79 -30.61 -13.47
N THR A 282 11.60 -29.79 -14.51
CA THR A 282 12.69 -29.13 -15.24
C THR A 282 12.85 -27.69 -14.75
N GLU A 283 14.08 -27.30 -14.42
CA GLU A 283 14.41 -25.93 -14.05
C GLU A 283 14.42 -25.03 -15.29
N VAL A 284 13.72 -23.89 -15.21
CA VAL A 284 13.58 -22.91 -16.28
C VAL A 284 13.90 -21.52 -15.72
N PRO A 285 15.12 -21.01 -15.96
CA PRO A 285 15.50 -19.68 -15.51
C PRO A 285 14.81 -18.61 -16.37
N VAL A 286 14.23 -17.59 -15.73
CA VAL A 286 13.59 -16.44 -16.36
C VAL A 286 14.20 -15.17 -15.79
N ASN A 287 14.74 -14.31 -16.66
CA ASN A 287 15.22 -12.99 -16.26
C ASN A 287 14.05 -12.00 -16.28
N VAL A 288 13.74 -11.43 -15.12
CA VAL A 288 12.71 -10.41 -14.94
C VAL A 288 13.40 -9.07 -14.69
N THR A 289 13.23 -8.12 -15.59
CA THR A 289 13.76 -6.77 -15.44
C THR A 289 12.65 -5.84 -14.99
N PHE A 290 12.91 -5.08 -13.94
CA PHE A 290 12.02 -4.08 -13.37
C PHE A 290 12.59 -2.68 -13.56
N GLN A 291 11.69 -1.72 -13.74
CA GLN A 291 12.01 -0.30 -13.79
C GLN A 291 11.02 0.44 -12.88
N ALA A 292 11.53 1.23 -11.93
CA ALA A 292 10.69 2.12 -11.12
C ALA A 292 10.00 3.15 -12.01
N ASP A 293 8.71 3.36 -11.79
CA ASP A 293 7.86 4.23 -12.62
C ASP A 293 7.79 5.69 -12.14
N GLY A 294 8.47 6.02 -11.04
CA GLY A 294 8.41 7.36 -10.44
C GLY A 294 7.22 7.62 -9.52
N TRP A 295 6.17 6.82 -9.53
CA TRP A 295 4.99 6.97 -8.67
C TRP A 295 4.72 5.76 -7.75
N GLY A 296 5.79 5.01 -7.46
CA GLY A 296 5.83 3.96 -6.45
C GLY A 296 5.60 2.56 -7.00
N GLY A 297 5.23 2.41 -8.27
CA GLY A 297 5.12 1.11 -8.92
C GLY A 297 6.33 0.81 -9.79
N THR A 298 6.17 -0.19 -10.66
CA THR A 298 7.16 -0.56 -11.67
C THR A 298 6.50 -0.96 -12.97
N THR A 299 7.29 -0.91 -14.05
CA THR A 299 7.08 -1.76 -15.22
C THR A 299 8.02 -2.97 -15.16
N SER A 300 7.57 -4.12 -15.66
CA SER A 300 8.38 -5.34 -15.68
C SER A 300 8.34 -6.05 -17.03
N THR A 301 9.47 -6.61 -17.46
CA THR A 301 9.58 -7.50 -18.62
C THR A 301 10.23 -8.80 -18.23
N ALA A 302 9.69 -9.94 -18.68
CA ALA A 302 10.24 -11.27 -18.43
C ALA A 302 10.79 -11.87 -19.72
N THR A 303 11.99 -12.44 -19.66
CA THR A 303 12.67 -13.03 -20.81
C THR A 303 13.36 -14.34 -20.41
N HIS A 304 13.40 -15.30 -21.31
CA HIS A 304 14.22 -16.50 -21.18
C HIS A 304 15.34 -16.43 -22.22
N HIS A 305 16.59 -16.37 -21.77
CA HIS A 305 17.73 -16.49 -22.67
C HIS A 305 18.04 -17.98 -22.87
N LYS A 306 18.05 -18.41 -24.13
CA LYS A 306 18.64 -19.71 -24.48
C LYS A 306 20.11 -19.66 -24.10
N GLY A 307 20.53 -20.51 -23.16
CA GLY A 307 21.94 -20.87 -23.06
C GLY A 307 22.36 -21.42 -24.43
N GLY A 308 23.38 -20.81 -25.04
CA GLY A 308 23.97 -21.28 -26.29
C GLY A 308 24.67 -22.62 -26.14
#